data_AF-A0AAD6DB85-F1
#
_entry.id   AF-A0AAD6DB85-F1
#
_cell.length_a   1.000
_cell.length_b   1.000
_cell.length_c   1.000
_cell.angle_alpha   90.00
_cell.angle_beta   90.00
_cell.angle_gamma   90.00
#
_symmetry.space_group_name_H-M   'P 1'
#
loop_
_entity.id
_entity.type
_entity.pdbx_description
1 polymer ?
#
loop_
_entity_poly.entity_id
_entity_poly.type
_entity_poly.pdbx_seq_one_letter_code
_entity_poly.pdbx_strand_id
1 'polypeptide(L)'
;MAARRDVDASDDGGKVMEANQQLDRELLQCQLSSSLTIVHLERIISLGISPHYVCHWTTADAFRELYQNWKDAILERFQLDRLAFRPYFEDADDHYAVMVPDPMDMEGRRFLGFIKYNKKYR
;
A
#
# COMPACT_ATOMS: atom_id res chain seq x y z
N MET A 1 46.90 9.65 53.50
CA MET A 1 45.63 10.40 53.30
C MET A 1 45.38 10.49 51.81
N ALA A 2 44.19 10.07 51.37
CA ALA A 2 43.87 9.72 49.99
C ALA A 2 43.64 10.95 49.08
N ALA A 3 44.18 10.88 47.86
CA ALA A 3 43.94 11.84 46.78
C ALA A 3 42.50 11.70 46.26
N ARG A 4 41.79 12.83 46.17
CA ARG A 4 40.45 12.93 45.59
C ARG A 4 40.57 12.88 44.08
N ARG A 5 39.78 12.01 43.45
CA ARG A 5 39.57 11.95 42.00
C ARG A 5 38.60 13.07 41.62
N ASP A 6 39.04 14.00 40.79
CA ASP A 6 38.16 14.91 40.09
C ASP A 6 37.55 14.15 38.91
N VAL A 7 36.22 14.02 38.93
CA VAL A 7 35.41 13.39 37.89
C VAL A 7 35.17 14.44 36.81
N ASP A 8 35.76 14.19 35.65
CA ASP A 8 35.61 14.98 34.42
C ASP A 8 34.16 14.81 33.91
N ALA A 9 33.35 15.85 34.11
CA ALA A 9 31.96 15.93 33.70
C ALA A 9 31.82 16.90 32.51
N SER A 10 32.45 16.58 31.38
CA SER A 10 32.36 17.43 30.17
C SER A 10 32.27 16.65 28.84
N ASP A 11 32.14 15.33 28.86
CA ASP A 11 32.17 14.46 27.67
C ASP A 11 30.79 13.99 27.18
N ASP A 12 29.71 14.26 27.93
CA ASP A 12 28.39 13.67 27.67
C ASP A 12 27.56 14.43 26.61
N GLY A 13 27.68 15.76 26.57
CA GLY A 13 26.91 16.60 25.63
C GLY A 13 27.31 16.39 24.16
N GLY A 14 28.58 16.08 23.90
CA GLY A 14 29.07 15.76 22.55
C GLY A 14 28.52 14.43 22.03
N LYS A 15 28.47 13.41 22.88
CA LYS A 15 27.91 12.09 22.57
C LYS A 15 26.41 12.15 22.27
N VAL A 16 25.66 12.94 23.05
CA VAL A 16 24.22 13.12 22.82
C VAL A 16 23.95 13.84 21.51
N MET A 17 24.75 14.87 21.18
CA MET A 17 24.61 15.59 19.91
C MET A 17 24.96 14.71 18.71
N GLU A 18 25.99 13.87 18.82
CA GLU A 18 26.38 12.93 17.77
C GLU A 18 25.35 11.81 17.56
N ALA A 19 24.77 11.30 18.65
CA ALA A 19 23.67 10.33 18.60
C ALA A 19 22.42 10.90 17.91
N ASN A 20 22.05 12.14 18.19
CA ASN A 20 20.91 12.80 17.54
C ASN A 20 21.17 13.02 16.04
N GLN A 21 22.38 13.44 15.66
CA GLN A 21 22.74 13.57 14.25
C GLN A 21 22.75 12.24 13.51
N GLN A 22 23.13 11.15 14.19
CA GLN A 22 23.06 9.81 13.64
C GLN A 22 21.61 9.37 13.43
N LEU A 23 20.73 9.66 14.39
CA LEU A 23 19.30 9.38 14.29
C LEU A 23 18.66 10.13 13.10
N ASP A 24 18.99 11.40 12.91
CA ASP A 24 18.49 12.20 11.80
C ASP A 24 18.94 11.65 10.43
N ARG A 25 20.19 11.17 10.35
CA ARG A 25 20.69 10.49 9.14
C ARG A 25 19.94 9.19 8.86
N GLU A 26 19.67 8.40 9.89
CA GLU A 26 18.91 7.15 9.78
C GLU A 26 17.45 7.39 9.38
N LEU A 27 16.81 8.44 9.91
CA LEU A 27 15.45 8.84 9.54
C LEU A 27 15.35 9.27 8.08
N LEU A 28 16.31 10.04 7.59
CA LEU A 28 16.37 10.44 6.17
C LEU A 28 16.59 9.22 5.26
N GLN A 29 17.44 8.28 5.67
CA GLN A 29 17.68 7.04 4.93
C GLN A 29 16.42 6.16 4.84
N CYS A 30 15.66 6.04 5.93
CA CYS A 30 14.39 5.30 5.94
C CYS A 30 13.34 5.95 5.02
N GLN A 31 13.26 7.28 4.98
CA GLN A 31 12.32 8.01 4.11
C GLN A 31 12.67 7.87 2.62
N LEU A 32 13.96 7.93 2.29
CA LEU A 32 14.44 7.72 0.90
C LEU A 32 14.23 6.27 0.44
N SER A 33 14.49 5.30 1.31
CA SER A 33 14.25 3.88 1.00
C SER A 33 12.76 3.56 0.80
N SER A 34 11.90 4.21 1.58
CA SER A 34 10.43 4.12 1.43
C SER A 34 9.92 4.77 0.15
N SER A 35 10.60 5.83 -0.34
CA SER A 35 10.22 6.54 -1.56
C SER A 35 10.68 5.83 -2.84
N LEU A 36 11.81 5.11 -2.78
CA LEU A 36 12.38 4.34 -3.91
C LEU A 36 11.79 2.93 -4.07
N THR A 37 10.99 2.43 -3.13
CA THR A 37 10.34 1.11 -3.21
C THR A 37 8.84 1.17 -3.57
N ILE A 38 8.33 2.34 -3.97
CA ILE A 38 7.04 2.46 -4.67
C ILE A 38 7.28 2.28 -6.19
N VAL A 39 8.11 1.31 -6.56
CA VAL A 39 8.16 0.83 -7.94
C VAL A 39 7.07 -0.21 -8.04
N HIS A 40 5.89 0.25 -8.48
CA HIS A 40 4.79 -0.53 -9.09
C HIS A 40 4.92 -2.05 -8.90
N LEU A 41 4.77 -2.53 -7.67
CA LEU A 41 4.93 -3.93 -7.36
C LEU A 41 3.66 -4.60 -7.86
N GLU A 42 3.66 -5.02 -9.13
CA GLU A 42 2.64 -5.87 -9.72
C GLU A 42 2.64 -7.18 -8.93
N ARG A 43 1.91 -7.18 -7.82
CA ARG A 43 1.75 -8.36 -7.00
C ARG A 43 0.73 -9.22 -7.73
N ILE A 44 1.23 -10.19 -8.49
CA ILE A 44 0.40 -11.26 -9.04
C ILE A 44 -0.04 -12.11 -7.86
N ILE A 45 -1.24 -11.83 -7.35
CA ILE A 45 -1.88 -12.67 -6.34
C ILE A 45 -2.59 -13.78 -7.10
N SER A 46 -2.01 -14.98 -7.06
CA SER A 46 -2.70 -16.20 -7.50
C SER A 46 -3.87 -16.44 -6.55
N LEU A 47 -5.05 -15.96 -6.93
CA LEU A 47 -6.28 -16.28 -6.24
C LEU A 47 -6.51 -17.78 -6.43
N GLY A 48 -6.42 -18.54 -5.34
CA GLY A 48 -6.66 -19.98 -5.31
C GLY A 48 -8.14 -20.34 -5.51
N ILE A 49 -8.79 -19.76 -6.50
CA ILE A 49 -10.15 -20.15 -6.91
C ILE A 49 -9.98 -21.42 -7.73
N SER A 50 -9.98 -22.56 -7.03
CA SER A 50 -10.03 -23.85 -7.68
C SER A 50 -11.34 -23.96 -8.47
N PRO A 51 -11.33 -24.54 -9.69
CA PRO A 51 -12.57 -24.94 -10.36
C PRO A 51 -13.45 -25.87 -9.51
N HIS A 52 -12.86 -26.53 -8.50
CA HIS A 52 -13.57 -27.37 -7.54
C HIS A 52 -14.18 -26.59 -6.37
N TYR A 53 -13.89 -25.29 -6.22
CA TYR A 53 -14.48 -24.47 -5.16
C TYR A 53 -16.01 -24.44 -5.29
N VAL A 54 -16.50 -24.31 -6.53
CA VAL A 54 -17.91 -24.57 -6.89
C VAL A 54 -17.95 -25.17 -8.31
N CYS A 55 -18.39 -26.43 -8.41
CA CYS A 55 -18.33 -27.27 -9.63
C CYS A 55 -19.08 -26.71 -10.87
N HIS A 56 -19.89 -25.67 -10.71
CA HIS A 56 -20.78 -25.13 -11.75
C HIS A 56 -20.59 -23.63 -11.96
N TRP A 57 -19.49 -23.06 -11.48
CA TRP A 57 -19.16 -21.68 -11.79
C TRP A 57 -18.78 -21.48 -13.24
N THR A 58 -19.44 -20.52 -13.86
CA THR A 58 -18.99 -19.93 -15.11
C THR A 58 -17.86 -18.93 -14.84
N THR A 59 -17.15 -18.50 -15.88
CA THR A 59 -16.18 -17.39 -15.78
C THR A 59 -16.81 -16.13 -15.17
N ALA A 60 -18.09 -15.88 -15.47
CA ALA A 60 -18.82 -14.75 -14.92
C ALA A 60 -19.07 -14.90 -13.40
N ASP A 61 -19.35 -16.11 -12.91
CA ASP A 61 -19.52 -16.37 -11.48
C ASP A 61 -18.22 -16.16 -10.72
N ALA A 62 -17.11 -16.70 -11.24
CA ALA A 62 -15.79 -16.53 -10.64
C ALA A 62 -15.36 -15.05 -10.63
N PHE A 63 -15.62 -14.31 -11.71
CA PHE A 63 -15.36 -12.88 -11.77
C PHE A 63 -16.23 -12.10 -10.76
N ARG A 64 -17.52 -12.42 -10.67
CA ARG A 64 -18.44 -11.78 -9.72
C ARG A 64 -17.95 -11.96 -8.28
N GLU A 65 -17.53 -13.17 -7.94
CA GLU A 65 -16.98 -13.47 -6.62
C GLU A 65 -15.68 -12.70 -6.35
N LEU A 66 -14.75 -12.67 -7.32
CA LEU A 66 -13.54 -11.88 -7.22
C LEU A 66 -13.85 -10.40 -6.97
N TYR A 67 -14.76 -9.83 -7.76
CA TYR A 67 -15.16 -8.44 -7.64
C TYR A 67 -15.78 -8.15 -6.26
N GLN A 68 -16.63 -9.05 -5.75
CA GLN A 68 -17.24 -8.92 -4.43
C GLN A 68 -16.18 -8.95 -3.32
N ASN A 69 -15.30 -9.94 -3.32
CA ASN A 69 -14.23 -10.04 -2.33
C ASN A 69 -13.27 -8.84 -2.38
N TRP A 70 -12.94 -8.35 -3.58
CA TRP A 70 -12.12 -7.15 -3.76
C TRP A 70 -12.80 -5.90 -3.21
N LYS A 71 -14.09 -5.70 -3.52
CA LYS A 71 -14.89 -4.60 -2.99
C LYS A 71 -14.98 -4.67 -1.47
N ASP A 72 -15.31 -5.83 -0.91
CA ASP A 72 -15.52 -5.99 0.52
C ASP A 72 -14.21 -5.78 1.29
N ALA A 73 -13.07 -6.23 0.74
CA ALA A 73 -11.75 -5.94 1.31
C ALA A 73 -11.42 -4.44 1.34
N ILE A 74 -11.81 -3.67 0.31
CA ILE A 74 -11.64 -2.20 0.30
C ILE A 74 -12.54 -1.57 1.36
N LEU A 75 -13.83 -1.94 1.39
CA LEU A 75 -14.79 -1.41 2.36
C LEU A 75 -14.32 -1.66 3.80
N GLU A 76 -13.90 -2.88 4.11
CA GLU A 76 -13.41 -3.27 5.44
C GLU A 76 -12.12 -2.53 5.81
N ARG A 77 -11.13 -2.53 4.91
CA ARG A 77 -9.80 -1.98 5.20
C ARG A 77 -9.80 -0.46 5.35
N PHE A 78 -10.63 0.23 4.58
CA PHE A 78 -10.72 1.69 4.61
C PHE A 78 -11.92 2.21 5.42
N GLN A 79 -12.66 1.31 6.09
CA GLN A 79 -13.87 1.63 6.87
C GLN A 79 -14.85 2.50 6.07
N LEU A 80 -15.01 2.17 4.80
CA LEU A 80 -15.77 2.96 3.85
C LEU A 80 -17.26 2.60 3.95
N ASP A 81 -18.13 3.60 3.87
CA ASP A 81 -19.57 3.33 3.70
C ASP A 81 -19.84 2.74 2.31
N ARG A 82 -20.82 1.84 2.22
CA ARG A 82 -21.27 1.27 0.95
C ARG A 82 -21.72 2.35 -0.06
N LEU A 83 -22.26 3.47 0.41
CA LEU A 83 -22.67 4.61 -0.40
C LEU A 83 -21.50 5.49 -0.86
N ALA A 84 -20.39 5.44 -0.12
CA ALA A 84 -19.15 6.11 -0.48
C ALA A 84 -18.33 5.30 -1.49
N PHE A 85 -18.60 4.00 -1.64
CA PHE A 85 -17.96 3.17 -2.66
C PHE A 85 -18.48 3.51 -4.06
N ARG A 86 -17.71 4.33 -4.78
CA ARG A 86 -18.04 4.80 -6.13
C ARG A 86 -16.95 4.40 -7.11
N PRO A 87 -16.98 3.17 -7.65
CA PRO A 87 -16.03 2.76 -8.67
C PRO A 87 -16.30 3.53 -9.97
N TYR A 88 -15.24 3.89 -10.68
CA TYR A 88 -15.33 4.32 -12.06
C TYR A 88 -14.81 3.21 -12.99
N PHE A 89 -15.36 3.21 -14.19
CA PHE A 89 -15.08 2.22 -15.21
C PHE A 89 -14.40 2.92 -16.36
N GLU A 90 -13.25 2.40 -16.77
CA GLU A 90 -12.51 2.85 -17.92
C GLU A 90 -12.55 1.75 -18.98
N ASP A 91 -12.95 2.13 -20.19
CA ASP A 91 -12.97 1.25 -21.35
C ASP A 91 -12.06 1.88 -22.42
N ALA A 92 -10.79 1.47 -22.42
CA ALA A 92 -9.76 1.93 -23.35
C ALA A 92 -9.54 0.90 -24.46
N ASP A 93 -8.84 1.27 -25.53
CA ASP A 93 -8.65 0.38 -26.69
C ASP A 93 -7.88 -0.90 -26.34
N ASP A 94 -6.92 -0.83 -25.42
CA ASP A 94 -6.04 -1.92 -25.01
C ASP A 94 -6.50 -2.62 -23.72
N HIS A 95 -7.41 -2.01 -22.95
CA HIS A 95 -7.81 -2.55 -21.65
C HIS A 95 -9.19 -2.09 -21.19
N TYR A 96 -9.74 -2.84 -20.24
CA TYR A 96 -10.87 -2.44 -19.42
C TYR A 96 -10.43 -2.39 -17.96
N ALA A 97 -10.73 -1.29 -17.25
CA ALA A 97 -10.37 -1.14 -15.86
C ALA A 97 -11.55 -0.71 -14.98
N VAL A 98 -11.54 -1.20 -13.74
CA VAL A 98 -12.41 -0.75 -12.67
C VAL A 98 -11.54 -0.16 -11.58
N MET A 99 -11.80 1.06 -11.17
CA MET A 99 -10.94 1.81 -10.26
C MET A 99 -11.78 2.51 -9.20
N VAL A 100 -11.29 2.56 -7.98
CA VAL A 100 -12.00 3.16 -6.83
C VAL A 100 -11.19 4.35 -6.34
N PRO A 101 -11.66 5.59 -6.53
CA PRO A 101 -10.95 6.77 -6.04
C PRO A 101 -11.00 6.82 -4.51
N ASP A 102 -9.97 7.39 -3.90
CA ASP A 102 -9.98 7.70 -2.47
C ASP A 102 -10.86 8.94 -2.25
N PRO A 103 -12.01 8.83 -1.54
CA PRO A 103 -12.89 9.97 -1.33
C PRO A 103 -12.27 11.05 -0.45
N MET A 104 -11.21 10.74 0.29
CA MET A 104 -10.47 11.71 1.10
C MET A 104 -9.43 12.48 0.27
N ASP A 105 -9.14 12.02 -0.95
CA ASP A 105 -8.23 12.69 -1.86
C ASP A 105 -8.97 13.71 -2.75
N MET A 106 -8.78 14.98 -2.42
CA MET A 106 -9.37 16.10 -3.16
C MET A 106 -8.78 16.27 -4.56
N GLU A 107 -7.58 15.72 -4.80
CA GLU A 107 -6.87 15.88 -6.07
C GLU A 107 -7.24 14.78 -7.08
N GLY A 108 -7.94 13.73 -6.63
CA GLY A 108 -8.34 12.59 -7.46
C GLY A 108 -7.15 11.80 -8.03
N ARG A 109 -5.99 11.90 -7.39
CA ARG A 109 -4.74 11.24 -7.82
C ARG A 109 -4.56 9.87 -7.16
N ARG A 110 -5.28 9.61 -6.07
CA ARG A 110 -5.15 8.40 -5.24
C ARG A 110 -6.36 7.49 -5.42
N PHE A 111 -6.06 6.20 -5.60
CA PHE A 111 -7.05 5.14 -5.71
C PHE A 111 -6.92 4.17 -4.53
N LEU A 112 -8.05 3.70 -4.01
CA LEU A 112 -8.12 2.67 -2.98
C LEU A 112 -7.91 1.26 -3.57
N GLY A 113 -8.16 1.10 -4.87
CA GLY A 113 -7.88 -0.14 -5.59
C GLY A 113 -8.23 -0.04 -7.06
N PHE A 114 -7.71 -0.99 -7.84
CA PHE A 114 -8.06 -1.16 -9.25
C PHE A 114 -8.07 -2.64 -9.66
N ILE A 115 -8.84 -2.93 -10.71
CA ILE A 115 -8.80 -4.19 -11.46
C ILE A 115 -8.61 -3.80 -12.93
N LYS A 116 -7.60 -4.36 -13.60
CA LYS A 116 -7.31 -4.10 -15.02
C LYS A 116 -7.33 -5.39 -15.84
N TYR A 117 -8.03 -5.36 -16.96
CA TYR A 117 -8.12 -6.44 -17.94
C TYR A 117 -7.51 -5.99 -19.24
N ASN A 118 -6.37 -6.59 -19.62
CA ASN A 118 -5.77 -6.33 -20.92
C ASN A 118 -6.59 -7.03 -22.00
N LYS A 119 -7.10 -6.25 -22.97
CA LYS A 119 -7.72 -6.77 -24.17
C LYS A 119 -6.60 -7.40 -25.00
N LYS A 120 -6.64 -8.71 -25.19
CA LYS A 120 -5.72 -9.33 -26.15
C LYS A 120 -6.16 -8.89 -27.54
N TYR A 121 -5.33 -8.10 -28.22
CA TYR A 121 -5.46 -7.86 -29.65
C TYR A 121 -5.55 -9.22 -30.34
N ARG A 122 -6.63 -9.42 -31.11
CA ARG A 122 -6.87 -10.63 -31.89
C ARG A 122 -6.33 -10.43 -33.30
#